data_AF-A0AAD2CF05-F1
#
_entry.id   AF-A0AAD2CF05-F1
#
_cell.length_a   1.000
_cell.length_b   1.000
_cell.length_c   1.000
_cell.angle_alpha   90.00
_cell.angle_beta   90.00
_cell.angle_gamma   90.00
#
_symmetry.space_group_name_H-M   'P 1'
#
loop_
_entity.id
_entity.type
_entity.pdbx_description
1 polymer ?
#
loop_
_entity_poly.entity_id
_entity_poly.type
_entity_poly.pdbx_seq_one_letter_code
_entity_poly.pdbx_strand_id
1 'polypeptide(L)'
;MDITNDSVQEYRSSGEFLTYNHRTIPQPLVQKPSRCTPADNFDRSIKRDPLSFPTFSNDKQWKNYNRILEAICRTYGLQNVLNHKYCPQTVDEKDLFDRQQAFMYQVFTTILLTDKGKQFVREHQATFDAQRIYNQLATAYTKSVKADATATGLL
;
A
#
# COMPACT_ATOMS: atom_id res chain seq x y z
N MET A 1 -5.03 35.40 -47.17
CA MET A 1 -5.73 34.67 -46.09
C MET A 1 -5.96 35.68 -44.99
N ASP A 2 -7.19 36.15 -44.82
CA ASP A 2 -7.52 37.14 -43.81
C ASP A 2 -7.69 36.43 -42.46
N ILE A 3 -6.86 36.80 -41.48
CA ILE A 3 -6.96 36.29 -40.11
C ILE A 3 -8.19 36.96 -39.49
N THR A 4 -9.29 36.23 -39.39
CA THR A 4 -10.53 36.73 -38.78
C THR A 4 -10.41 36.70 -37.26
N ASN A 5 -11.12 37.59 -36.56
CA ASN A 5 -11.17 37.58 -35.10
C ASN A 5 -11.63 36.21 -34.55
N ASP A 6 -12.50 35.53 -35.30
CA ASP A 6 -12.97 34.18 -34.99
C ASP A 6 -11.83 33.15 -34.96
N SER A 7 -10.96 33.16 -35.99
CA SER A 7 -9.78 32.28 -36.05
C SER A 7 -8.78 32.51 -34.90
N VAL A 8 -8.68 33.75 -34.43
CA VAL A 8 -7.83 34.10 -33.29
C VAL A 8 -8.43 33.57 -31.99
N GLN A 9 -9.75 33.64 -31.81
CA GLN A 9 -10.43 33.09 -30.63
C GLN A 9 -10.40 31.56 -30.62
N GLU A 10 -10.56 30.93 -31.78
CA GLU A 10 -10.45 29.48 -31.95
C GLU A 10 -9.03 28.99 -31.60
N TYR A 11 -7.99 29.67 -32.10
CA TYR A 11 -6.61 29.34 -31.75
C TYR A 11 -6.36 29.50 -30.23
N ARG A 12 -6.84 30.59 -29.62
CA ARG A 12 -6.68 30.83 -28.16
C ARG A 12 -7.41 29.82 -27.28
N SER A 13 -8.46 29.18 -27.80
CA SER A 13 -9.21 28.12 -27.11
C SER A 13 -8.75 26.70 -27.48
N SER A 14 -7.86 26.56 -28.48
CA SER A 14 -7.29 25.29 -28.91
C SER A 14 -6.24 24.72 -27.93
N GLY A 15 -6.00 23.41 -28.03
CA GLY A 15 -4.96 22.73 -27.24
C GLY A 15 -3.52 23.05 -27.62
N GLU A 16 -3.31 23.72 -28.75
CA GLU A 16 -1.98 24.10 -29.25
C GLU A 16 -1.50 25.46 -28.71
N PHE A 17 -2.38 26.26 -28.09
CA PHE A 17 -2.00 27.57 -27.58
C PHE A 17 -1.00 27.46 -26.43
N LEU A 18 0.15 28.12 -26.59
CA LEU A 18 1.24 28.14 -25.64
C LEU A 18 1.29 29.45 -24.84
N THR A 19 1.62 29.40 -23.55
CA THR A 19 1.86 30.57 -22.68
C THR A 19 3.25 30.60 -22.08
N TYR A 20 3.74 31.82 -21.82
CA TYR A 20 5.01 32.09 -21.15
C TYR A 20 4.74 32.56 -19.71
N ASN A 21 4.92 31.67 -18.73
CA ASN A 21 4.74 31.98 -17.31
C ASN A 21 6.08 32.08 -16.60
N HIS A 22 6.77 33.23 -16.71
CA HIS A 22 8.04 33.55 -16.01
C HIS A 22 9.18 32.49 -16.18
N ARG A 23 8.96 31.50 -17.03
CA ARG A 23 9.87 30.42 -17.41
C ARG A 23 10.30 30.68 -18.84
N THR A 24 11.52 30.27 -19.21
CA THR A 24 12.07 30.44 -20.55
C THR A 24 11.48 29.48 -21.59
N ILE A 25 10.62 28.54 -21.17
CA ILE A 25 10.04 27.50 -22.01
C ILE A 25 8.51 27.68 -22.05
N PRO A 26 7.89 27.75 -23.25
CA PRO A 26 6.44 27.88 -23.40
C PRO A 26 5.72 26.59 -22.95
N GLN A 27 4.56 26.71 -22.31
CA GLN A 27 3.73 25.57 -21.89
C GLN A 27 2.33 25.62 -22.53
N PRO A 28 1.77 24.47 -22.97
CA PRO A 28 0.39 24.39 -23.45
C PRO A 28 -0.61 24.83 -22.36
N LEU A 29 -1.64 25.60 -22.74
CA LEU A 29 -2.74 25.95 -21.82
C LEU A 29 -3.58 24.75 -21.39
N VAL A 30 -3.71 23.74 -22.24
CA VAL A 30 -4.41 22.50 -21.89
C VAL A 30 -3.52 21.73 -20.92
N GLN A 31 -3.85 21.83 -19.64
CA GLN A 31 -3.25 21.01 -18.60
C GLN A 31 -3.48 19.54 -18.97
N LYS A 32 -2.39 18.83 -19.29
CA LYS A 32 -2.42 17.38 -19.42
C LYS A 32 -3.09 16.83 -18.16
N PRO A 33 -4.15 16.01 -18.24
CA PRO A 33 -4.82 15.52 -17.06
C PRO A 33 -3.79 14.71 -16.27
N SER A 34 -3.34 15.30 -15.17
CA SER A 34 -2.46 14.66 -14.21
C SER A 34 -3.33 13.67 -13.45
N ARG A 35 -3.74 12.57 -14.09
CA ARG A 35 -4.46 11.49 -13.41
C ARG A 35 -3.48 10.91 -12.39
N CYS A 36 -3.60 11.37 -11.15
CA CYS A 36 -2.89 10.77 -10.03
C CYS A 36 -3.57 9.42 -9.78
N THR A 37 -2.87 8.33 -10.08
CA THR A 37 -3.42 6.98 -9.86
C THR A 37 -3.61 6.74 -8.36
N PRO A 38 -4.48 5.80 -7.95
CA PRO A 38 -4.57 5.39 -6.55
C PRO A 38 -3.22 5.01 -5.95
N ALA A 39 -2.35 4.38 -6.75
CA ALA A 39 -1.02 3.97 -6.36
C ALA A 39 -0.06 5.17 -6.18
N ASP A 40 -0.17 6.21 -7.01
CA ASP A 40 0.59 7.46 -6.81
C ASP A 40 0.14 8.23 -5.56
N ASN A 41 -1.17 8.21 -5.27
CA ASN A 41 -1.69 8.77 -4.03
C ASN A 41 -1.18 8.00 -2.81
N PHE A 42 -1.08 6.67 -2.91
CA PHE A 42 -0.50 5.84 -1.87
C PHE A 42 0.96 6.21 -1.59
N ASP A 43 1.80 6.29 -2.63
CA ASP A 43 3.21 6.65 -2.47
C ASP A 43 3.43 8.04 -1.87
N ARG A 44 2.54 9.00 -2.15
CA ARG A 44 2.60 10.35 -1.58
C ARG A 44 2.14 10.41 -0.12
N SER A 45 1.16 9.58 0.24
CA SER A 45 0.52 9.61 1.56
C SER A 45 1.28 8.78 2.60
N ILE A 46 2.01 7.75 2.17
CA ILE A 46 2.70 6.87 3.10
C ILE A 46 4.05 7.43 3.54
N LYS A 47 4.18 7.73 4.84
CA LYS A 47 5.49 7.99 5.45
C LYS A 47 6.20 6.65 5.62
N ARG A 48 7.37 6.51 5.01
CA ARG A 48 8.15 5.25 4.99
C ARG A 48 8.89 4.95 6.29
N ASP A 49 8.36 5.31 7.46
CA ASP A 49 9.03 4.96 8.72
C ASP A 49 8.57 3.57 9.20
N PRO A 50 9.39 2.51 9.06
CA PRO A 50 9.03 1.16 9.47
C PRO A 50 8.95 1.04 10.99
N LEU A 51 9.55 1.97 11.75
CA LEU A 51 9.54 1.98 13.22
C LEU A 51 8.19 2.41 13.80
N SER A 52 7.30 2.95 12.96
CA SER A 52 5.92 3.29 13.36
C SER A 52 5.04 2.05 13.60
N PHE A 53 5.52 0.86 13.22
CA PHE A 53 4.80 -0.41 13.39
C PHE A 53 5.21 -1.12 14.68
N PRO A 54 4.27 -1.80 15.37
CA PRO A 54 4.58 -2.56 16.58
C PRO A 54 5.50 -3.73 16.25
N THR A 55 6.46 -4.03 17.11
CA THR A 55 7.30 -5.22 16.97
C THR A 55 6.57 -6.46 17.48
N PHE A 56 6.78 -7.58 16.81
CA PHE A 56 6.25 -8.89 17.17
C PHE A 56 7.39 -9.82 17.59
N SER A 57 7.63 -9.91 18.90
CA SER A 57 8.70 -10.73 19.47
C SER A 57 8.22 -11.89 20.34
N ASN A 58 6.95 -11.90 20.75
CA ASN A 58 6.41 -12.91 21.65
C ASN A 58 5.07 -13.42 21.14
N ASP A 59 5.01 -14.72 20.86
CA ASP A 59 3.85 -15.45 20.35
C ASP A 59 2.59 -15.23 21.22
N LYS A 60 2.76 -15.15 22.55
CA LYS A 60 1.65 -14.94 23.50
C LYS A 60 0.96 -13.59 23.31
N GLN A 61 1.65 -12.61 22.75
CA GLN A 61 1.13 -11.26 22.52
C GLN A 61 0.44 -11.12 21.16
N TRP A 62 0.26 -12.21 20.40
CA TRP A 62 -0.36 -12.21 19.07
C TRP A 62 -1.66 -11.41 19.01
N LYS A 63 -2.60 -11.62 19.94
CA LYS A 63 -3.90 -10.90 19.94
C LYS A 63 -3.73 -9.39 20.03
N ASN A 64 -2.84 -8.92 20.90
CA ASN A 64 -2.60 -7.49 21.08
C ASN A 64 -1.88 -6.90 19.86
N TYR A 65 -0.83 -7.58 19.40
CA TYR A 65 -0.09 -7.22 18.19
C TYR A 65 -1.01 -7.12 16.97
N ASN A 66 -1.82 -8.15 16.70
CA ASN A 66 -2.71 -8.20 15.55
C ASN A 66 -3.74 -7.06 15.57
N ARG A 67 -4.33 -6.78 16.74
CA ARG A 67 -5.29 -5.67 16.88
C ARG A 67 -4.65 -4.31 16.58
N ILE A 68 -3.42 -4.08 17.04
CA ILE A 68 -2.70 -2.83 16.77
C ILE A 68 -2.32 -2.74 15.28
N LEU A 69 -1.84 -3.85 14.71
CA LEU A 69 -1.47 -3.94 13.30
C LEU A 69 -2.68 -3.65 12.38
N GLU A 70 -3.84 -4.24 12.67
CA GLU A 70 -5.09 -3.99 11.94
C GLU A 70 -5.51 -2.52 12.00
N ALA A 71 -5.42 -1.89 13.18
CA ALA A 71 -5.75 -0.47 13.35
C ALA A 71 -4.83 0.42 12.51
N ILE A 72 -3.52 0.15 12.51
CA ILE A 72 -2.54 0.87 11.70
C ILE A 72 -2.79 0.64 10.21
N CYS A 73 -3.02 -0.61 9.79
CA CYS A 73 -3.30 -0.90 8.39
C CYS A 73 -4.58 -0.22 7.90
N ARG A 74 -5.58 -0.05 8.77
CA ARG A 74 -6.79 0.72 8.47
C ARG A 74 -6.50 2.20 8.26
N THR A 75 -5.58 2.81 9.01
CA THR A 75 -5.23 4.24 8.85
C THR A 75 -4.40 4.50 7.59
N TYR A 76 -3.51 3.58 7.24
CA TYR A 76 -2.63 3.71 6.06
C TYR A 76 -3.21 3.08 4.78
N GLY A 77 -4.42 2.52 4.83
CA GLY A 77 -5.08 1.90 3.67
C GLY A 77 -4.50 0.55 3.25
N LEU A 78 -3.78 -0.15 4.13
CA LEU A 78 -3.12 -1.45 3.89
C LEU A 78 -4.03 -2.65 4.16
N GLN A 79 -5.33 -2.44 4.43
CA GLN A 79 -6.26 -3.52 4.78
C GLN A 79 -6.34 -4.66 3.75
N ASN A 80 -6.05 -4.36 2.48
CA ASN A 80 -6.08 -5.32 1.39
C ASN A 80 -5.03 -6.42 1.59
N VAL A 81 -3.86 -6.07 2.13
CA VAL A 81 -2.77 -7.02 2.40
C VAL A 81 -3.12 -7.93 3.59
N LEU A 82 -3.85 -7.43 4.59
CA LEU A 82 -4.29 -8.24 5.71
C LEU A 82 -5.45 -9.18 5.34
N ASN A 83 -6.21 -8.86 4.31
CA ASN A 83 -7.32 -9.68 3.87
C ASN A 83 -6.84 -10.78 2.90
N HIS A 84 -6.70 -12.01 3.39
CA HIS A 84 -6.32 -13.16 2.56
C HIS A 84 -7.25 -13.42 1.35
N LYS A 85 -8.50 -12.97 1.39
CA LYS A 85 -9.47 -13.15 0.29
C LYS A 85 -9.43 -12.04 -0.74
N TYR A 86 -8.66 -10.99 -0.52
CA TYR A 86 -8.60 -9.87 -1.45
C TYR A 86 -7.81 -10.26 -2.71
N CYS A 87 -8.43 -10.04 -3.88
CA CYS A 87 -7.83 -10.29 -5.18
C CYS A 87 -8.13 -9.09 -6.10
N PRO A 88 -7.12 -8.29 -6.48
CA PRO A 88 -7.32 -7.09 -7.29
C PRO A 88 -7.78 -7.46 -8.71
N GLN A 89 -8.82 -6.79 -9.22
CA GLN A 89 -9.41 -7.11 -10.53
C GLN A 89 -8.93 -6.15 -11.62
N THR A 90 -8.95 -4.85 -11.31
CA THR A 90 -8.58 -3.80 -12.26
C THR A 90 -7.07 -3.57 -12.32
N VAL A 91 -6.59 -2.91 -13.38
CA VAL A 91 -5.16 -2.58 -13.54
C VAL A 91 -4.70 -1.64 -12.43
N ASP A 92 -5.50 -0.62 -12.09
CA ASP A 92 -5.17 0.34 -11.04
C ASP A 92 -5.14 -0.31 -9.65
N GLU A 93 -6.04 -1.25 -9.37
CA GLU A 93 -6.02 -2.01 -8.11
C GLU A 93 -4.82 -2.94 -8.02
N LYS A 94 -4.39 -3.55 -9.13
CA LYS A 94 -3.19 -4.40 -9.17
C LYS A 94 -1.94 -3.59 -8.86
N ASP A 95 -1.78 -2.43 -9.49
CA ASP A 95 -0.65 -1.53 -9.23
C ASP A 95 -0.65 -1.02 -7.79
N LEU A 96 -1.81 -0.61 -7.27
CA LEU A 96 -1.95 -0.22 -5.87
C LEU A 96 -1.60 -1.37 -4.92
N PHE A 97 -2.11 -2.57 -5.18
CA PHE A 97 -1.87 -3.73 -4.33
C PHE A 97 -0.40 -4.15 -4.34
N ASP A 98 0.28 -4.07 -5.48
CA ASP A 98 1.71 -4.35 -5.57
C ASP A 98 2.53 -3.39 -4.69
N ARG A 99 2.25 -2.08 -4.76
CA ARG A 99 2.89 -1.09 -3.87
C ARG A 99 2.59 -1.35 -2.40
N GLN A 100 1.36 -1.73 -2.07
CA GLN A 100 0.97 -2.11 -0.70
C GLN A 100 1.72 -3.35 -0.21
N GLN A 101 1.87 -4.39 -1.06
CA GLN A 101 2.61 -5.60 -0.73
C GLN A 101 4.09 -5.32 -0.48
N ALA A 102 4.74 -4.56 -1.38
CA ALA A 102 6.14 -4.20 -1.26
C ALA A 102 6.41 -3.46 0.06
N PHE A 103 5.57 -2.47 0.39
CA PHE A 103 5.68 -1.73 1.63
C PHE A 103 5.49 -2.63 2.87
N MET A 104 4.44 -3.45 2.87
CA MET A 104 4.14 -4.30 4.02
C MET A 104 5.19 -5.41 4.21
N TYR A 105 5.75 -5.94 3.12
CA TYR A 105 6.87 -6.88 3.18
C TYR A 105 8.09 -6.24 3.85
N GLN A 106 8.46 -5.02 3.44
CA GLN A 106 9.55 -4.28 4.08
C GLN A 106 9.29 -4.12 5.58
N VAL A 107 8.08 -3.72 5.97
CA VAL A 107 7.69 -3.63 7.38
C VAL A 107 7.82 -4.97 8.10
N PHE A 108 7.35 -6.08 7.51
CA PHE A 108 7.47 -7.40 8.10
C PHE A 108 8.91 -7.86 8.32
N THR A 109 9.84 -7.46 7.46
CA THR A 109 11.26 -7.78 7.66
C THR A 109 11.86 -7.14 8.91
N THR A 110 11.31 -6.00 9.37
CA THR A 110 11.80 -5.29 10.55
C THR A 110 11.03 -5.65 11.82
N ILE A 111 9.70 -5.83 11.73
CA ILE A 111 8.86 -6.00 12.92
C ILE A 111 8.70 -7.45 13.37
N LEU A 112 8.89 -8.44 12.49
CA LEU A 112 8.73 -9.85 12.85
C LEU A 112 10.04 -10.40 13.46
N LEU A 113 10.09 -10.44 14.78
CA LEU A 113 11.28 -10.86 15.53
C LEU A 113 11.24 -12.33 15.97
N THR A 114 10.06 -12.97 15.94
CA THR A 114 9.89 -14.40 16.25
C THR A 114 10.53 -15.30 15.19
N ASP A 115 10.96 -16.51 15.58
CA ASP A 115 11.58 -17.45 14.65
C ASP A 115 10.66 -17.85 13.50
N LYS A 116 9.38 -18.12 13.80
CA LYS A 116 8.36 -18.40 12.77
C LYS A 116 8.11 -17.20 11.87
N GLY A 117 8.05 -15.99 12.44
CA GLY A 117 7.88 -14.76 11.64
C GLY A 117 9.02 -14.55 10.66
N LYS A 118 10.27 -14.72 11.12
CA LYS A 118 11.47 -14.65 10.27
C LYS A 118 11.49 -15.76 9.21
N GLN A 119 11.04 -16.96 9.56
CA GLN A 119 10.92 -18.07 8.61
C GLN A 119 9.96 -17.73 7.48
N PHE A 120 8.74 -17.25 7.78
CA PHE A 120 7.75 -16.90 6.76
C PHE A 120 8.23 -15.78 5.83
N VAL A 121 8.95 -14.78 6.37
CA VAL A 121 9.57 -13.73 5.54
C VAL A 121 10.59 -14.33 4.56
N ARG A 122 11.45 -15.25 5.03
CA ARG A 122 12.44 -15.94 4.16
C ARG A 122 11.78 -16.80 3.10
N GLU A 123 10.68 -17.50 3.41
CA GLU A 123 9.93 -18.31 2.44
C GLU A 123 9.37 -17.48 1.29
N HIS A 124 8.97 -16.24 1.58
CA HIS A 124 8.36 -15.33 0.60
C HIS A 124 9.31 -14.27 0.04
N GLN A 125 10.63 -14.42 0.22
CA GLN A 125 11.62 -13.45 -0.27
C GLN A 125 11.68 -13.31 -1.80
N ALA A 126 11.25 -14.34 -2.55
CA ALA A 126 11.24 -14.31 -4.00
C ALA A 126 9.98 -13.64 -4.57
N THR A 127 8.85 -13.73 -3.86
CA THR A 127 7.55 -13.23 -4.34
C THR A 127 7.14 -11.92 -3.68
N PHE A 128 7.78 -11.52 -2.57
CA PHE A 128 7.42 -10.36 -1.75
C PHE A 128 5.93 -10.36 -1.33
N ASP A 129 5.36 -11.56 -1.18
CA ASP A 129 3.93 -11.74 -0.94
C ASP A 129 3.62 -11.56 0.55
N ALA A 130 3.39 -10.30 0.93
CA ALA A 130 3.07 -9.93 2.31
C ALA A 130 1.71 -10.49 2.77
N GLN A 131 0.77 -10.69 1.85
CA GLN A 131 -0.55 -11.23 2.16
C GLN A 131 -0.45 -12.69 2.64
N ARG A 132 0.40 -13.51 1.99
CA ARG A 132 0.67 -14.88 2.44
C ARG A 132 1.37 -14.93 3.79
N ILE A 133 2.37 -14.09 4.02
CA ILE A 133 3.07 -14.01 5.31
C ILE A 133 2.06 -13.74 6.44
N TYR A 134 1.18 -12.75 6.26
CA TYR A 134 0.17 -12.43 7.27
C TYR A 134 -0.82 -13.59 7.49
N ASN A 135 -1.28 -14.25 6.42
CA ASN A 135 -2.17 -15.41 6.54
C ASN A 135 -1.52 -16.58 7.30
N GLN A 136 -0.25 -16.87 7.03
CA GLN A 136 0.52 -17.90 7.74
C GLN A 136 0.68 -17.55 9.21
N LEU A 137 1.03 -16.30 9.53
CA LEU A 137 1.10 -15.79 10.91
C LEU A 137 -0.24 -15.96 11.64
N ALA A 138 -1.32 -15.46 11.03
CA ALA A 138 -2.67 -15.53 11.60
C ALA A 138 -3.10 -16.97 11.83
N THR A 139 -2.80 -17.88 10.90
CA THR A 139 -3.11 -19.30 11.02
C THR A 139 -2.30 -19.95 12.14
N ALA A 140 -0.99 -19.68 12.22
CA ALA A 140 -0.11 -20.29 13.21
C ALA A 140 -0.46 -19.84 14.64
N TYR A 141 -0.64 -18.54 14.84
CA TYR A 141 -0.78 -17.96 16.18
C TYR A 141 -2.21 -17.93 16.70
N THR A 142 -3.21 -17.84 15.81
CA THR A 142 -4.61 -17.98 16.25
C THR A 142 -4.92 -19.42 16.67
N LYS A 143 -4.29 -20.43 16.02
CA LYS A 143 -4.41 -21.83 16.44
C LYS A 143 -3.68 -22.10 17.76
N SER A 144 -2.46 -21.56 17.93
CA SER A 144 -1.68 -21.71 19.17
C SER A 144 -2.44 -21.20 20.39
N VAL A 145 -3.06 -20.02 20.31
CA VAL A 145 -3.80 -19.44 21.44
C VAL A 145 -5.07 -20.25 21.78
N LYS A 146 -5.71 -20.86 20.77
CA LYS A 146 -6.87 -21.73 21.02
C LYS A 146 -6.47 -23.02 21.74
N ALA A 147 -5.32 -23.60 21.39
CA ALA A 147 -4.80 -24.80 22.04
C ALA A 147 -4.42 -24.53 23.51
N ASP A 148 -3.76 -23.41 23.80
CA ASP A 148 -3.43 -23.02 25.18
C ASP A 148 -4.70 -22.82 26.03
N ALA A 149 -5.71 -22.12 25.50
CA ALA A 149 -6.95 -21.87 26.23
C ALA A 149 -7.78 -23.13 26.52
N THR A 150 -7.69 -24.16 25.67
CA THR A 150 -8.37 -25.45 25.94
C THR A 150 -7.62 -26.29 26.97
N ALA A 151 -6.29 -26.20 27.02
CA ALA A 151 -5.49 -26.89 28.02
C ALA A 151 -5.72 -26.35 29.45
N THR A 152 -5.93 -25.04 29.61
CA THR A 152 -6.16 -24.42 30.94
C THR A 152 -7.56 -24.64 31.50
N GLY A 153 -8.51 -25.16 30.72
CA GLY A 153 -9.89 -25.41 31.14
C GLY A 153 -10.17 -26.84 31.62
N LEU A 154 -9.15 -27.69 31.74
CA LEU A 154 -9.25 -29.10 32.13
C LEU A 154 -8.68 -29.43 33.52
N LEU A 155 -8.57 -28.43 34.41
CA LEU A 155 -8.27 -28.62 35.83
C LEU A 155 -9.47 -28.18 36.68
#